data_AF-A0A1G2KNZ3-F1
#
_entry.id   AF-A0A1G2KNZ3-F1
#
_cell.length_a   1.000
_cell.length_b   1.000
_cell.length_c   1.000
_cell.angle_alpha   90.00
_cell.angle_beta   90.00
_cell.angle_gamma   90.00
#
_symmetry.space_group_name_H-M   'P 1'
#
loop_
_entity.id
_entity.type
_entity.pdbx_description
1 polymer ?
#
loop_
_entity_poly.entity_id
_entity_poly.type
_entity_poly.pdbx_seq_one_letter_code
_entity_poly.pdbx_strand_id
1 'polypeptide(L)' 'MVAPGDSQVSSGALPDGRLSGATSVNGSYVASKNGSAYHLTTCPGAKQIKESNKVYFYTKEEAESAGYRPAGNCPGLNQ' A
#
# COMPACT_ATOMS: atom_id res chain seq x y z
N MET A 1 -57.60 11.63 7.94
CA MET A 1 -57.25 11.16 6.57
C MET A 1 -55.87 11.64 6.12
N VAL A 2 -54.86 11.65 7.01
CA VAL A 2 -53.46 11.91 6.61
C VAL A 2 -52.73 10.58 6.56
N ALA A 3 -52.16 10.25 5.41
CA ALA A 3 -51.42 9.02 5.17
C ALA A 3 -50.01 9.09 5.79
N PRO A 4 -49.47 7.98 6.32
CA PRO A 4 -48.03 7.79 6.45
C PRO A 4 -47.47 7.12 5.18
N GLY A 5 -46.22 7.43 4.82
CA GLY A 5 -45.40 6.47 4.09
C GLY A 5 -44.73 6.94 2.80
N ASP A 6 -43.42 6.71 2.81
CA ASP A 6 -42.49 6.47 1.70
C ASP A 6 -42.02 7.64 0.84
N SER A 7 -40.80 8.08 1.13
CA SER A 7 -39.87 8.51 0.10
C SER A 7 -38.49 7.99 0.45
N GLN A 8 -38.27 6.73 0.07
CA GLN A 8 -36.93 6.18 -0.12
C GLN A 8 -36.16 6.94 -1.19
N VAL A 9 -34.83 6.80 -1.09
CA VAL A 9 -33.79 7.01 -2.11
C VAL A 9 -33.04 8.35 -2.07
N SER A 10 -32.01 8.37 -1.22
CA SER A 10 -30.79 9.12 -1.53
C SER A 10 -29.63 8.14 -1.62
N SER A 11 -29.63 7.40 -2.72
CA SER A 11 -28.43 6.80 -3.30
C SER A 11 -27.53 7.91 -3.83
N GLY A 12 -26.89 8.64 -2.91
CA GLY A 12 -25.80 9.55 -3.21
C GLY A 12 -24.53 8.73 -3.35
N ALA A 13 -24.22 8.38 -4.61
CA ALA A 13 -23.01 7.75 -5.12
C ALA A 13 -21.84 7.65 -4.13
N LEU A 14 -21.56 6.41 -3.73
CA LEU A 14 -20.20 5.97 -3.43
C LEU A 14 -19.29 6.48 -4.57
N PRO A 15 -18.11 7.07 -4.29
CA PRO A 15 -17.18 7.36 -5.36
C PRO A 15 -16.89 6.04 -6.09
N ASP A 16 -17.15 6.01 -7.39
CA ASP A 16 -16.80 4.92 -8.29
C ASP A 16 -15.28 4.75 -8.21
N GLY A 17 -14.87 3.88 -7.30
CA GLY A 17 -13.50 3.47 -7.05
C GLY A 17 -13.02 2.62 -8.20
N ARG A 18 -12.72 3.26 -9.33
CA ARG A 18 -12.03 2.65 -10.45
C ARG A 18 -10.86 3.52 -10.91
N LEU A 19 -9.98 3.82 -9.95
CA LEU A 19 -8.58 4.06 -10.26
C LEU A 19 -7.85 2.71 -10.27
N SER A 20 -7.58 2.28 -11.50
CA SER A 20 -6.33 1.68 -11.93
C SER A 20 -5.77 0.55 -11.08
N GLY A 21 -6.05 -0.68 -11.54
CA GLY A 21 -5.00 -1.69 -11.72
C GLY A 21 -3.99 -1.84 -10.58
N ALA A 22 -4.46 -2.02 -9.35
CA ALA A 22 -3.62 -2.60 -8.32
C ALA A 22 -3.55 -4.09 -8.59
N THR A 23 -2.66 -4.51 -9.49
CA THR A 23 -2.17 -5.88 -9.52
C THR A 23 -1.71 -6.17 -8.10
N SER A 24 -2.49 -7.01 -7.41
CA SER A 24 -2.24 -7.46 -6.06
C SER A 24 -0.95 -8.28 -6.08
N VAL A 25 0.19 -7.61 -5.93
CA VAL A 25 1.48 -8.28 -5.74
C VAL A 25 1.65 -8.43 -4.24
N ASN A 26 1.24 -9.61 -3.75
CA ASN A 26 1.48 -10.13 -2.41
C ASN A 26 2.71 -9.50 -1.73
N GLY A 27 2.52 -8.79 -0.61
CA GLY A 27 3.55 -8.51 0.42
C GLY A 27 4.98 -8.35 -0.11
N SER A 28 5.16 -7.52 -1.13
CA SER A 28 6.41 -7.49 -1.90
C SER A 28 7.41 -6.53 -1.32
N TYR A 29 7.03 -5.69 -0.36
CA TYR A 29 7.88 -4.62 0.15
C TYR A 29 8.45 -4.99 1.51
N VAL A 30 9.76 -4.81 1.66
CA VAL A 30 10.51 -5.03 2.88
C VAL A 30 11.43 -3.85 3.14
N ALA A 31 11.26 -3.21 4.28
CA ALA A 31 12.14 -2.15 4.75
C ALA A 31 13.07 -2.65 5.86
N SER A 32 14.10 -1.86 6.16
CA SER A 32 14.91 -2.07 7.35
C SER A 32 14.41 -1.16 8.47
N LYS A 33 14.19 -1.66 9.69
CA LYS A 33 13.91 -0.85 10.89
C LYS A 33 15.01 0.18 11.18
N ASN A 34 16.26 -0.13 10.80
CA ASN A 34 17.38 0.79 10.95
C ASN A 34 17.50 1.78 9.77
N GLY A 35 16.81 1.49 8.67
CA GLY A 35 16.79 2.37 7.50
C GLY A 35 15.48 3.12 7.42
N SER A 36 15.42 4.00 6.44
CA SER A 36 14.18 4.67 6.04
C SER A 36 13.81 4.27 4.61
N ALA A 37 14.39 3.20 4.08
CA ALA A 37 14.15 2.74 2.72
C ALA A 37 13.44 1.38 2.73
N TYR A 38 12.42 1.23 1.89
CA TYR A 38 11.76 -0.03 1.60
C TYR A 38 12.20 -0.55 0.23
N HIS A 39 12.43 -1.85 0.15
CA HIS A 39 12.90 -2.58 -1.02
C HIS A 39 11.86 -3.62 -1.41
N LEU A 40 12.00 -4.25 -2.57
CA LEU A 40 11.24 -5.45 -2.88
C LEU A 40 11.89 -6.69 -2.25
N THR A 41 11.12 -7.72 -1.90
CA THR A 41 11.64 -9.02 -1.42
C THR A 41 12.57 -9.69 -2.44
N THR A 42 12.42 -9.36 -3.72
CA THR A 42 13.26 -9.80 -4.83
C THR A 42 14.57 -9.02 -4.94
N CYS A 43 14.70 -7.87 -4.28
CA CYS A 43 15.86 -6.99 -4.42
C CYS A 43 17.07 -7.45 -3.61
N PRO A 44 18.30 -7.21 -4.10
CA PRO A 44 19.52 -7.55 -3.38
C PRO A 44 19.63 -6.81 -2.05
N GLY A 45 19.15 -5.56 -1.98
CA GLY A 45 19.07 -4.79 -0.74
C GLY A 45 18.26 -5.51 0.35
N ALA A 46 17.12 -6.11 0.01
CA ALA A 46 16.30 -6.87 0.94
C ALA A 46 17.01 -8.09 1.53
N LYS A 47 17.83 -8.78 0.72
CA LYS A 47 18.60 -9.95 1.14
C LYS A 47 19.73 -9.59 2.11
N GLN A 48 20.23 -8.35 2.03
CA GLN A 48 21.28 -7.83 2.90
C GLN A 48 20.73 -7.34 4.25
N ILE A 49 19.43 -7.08 4.36
CA ILE A 49 18.80 -6.68 5.62
C ILE A 49 18.73 -7.90 6.54
N LYS A 50 19.23 -7.74 7.78
CA LYS A 50 19.08 -8.74 8.84
C LYS A 50 17.61 -9.01 9.10
N GLU A 51 17.23 -10.28 9.27
CA GLU A 51 15.83 -10.69 9.49
C GLU A 51 15.17 -9.93 10.65
N SER A 52 15.89 -9.71 11.75
CA SER A 52 15.43 -8.95 12.93
C SER A 52 15.07 -7.48 12.61
N ASN A 53 15.63 -6.94 11.53
CA ASN A 53 15.41 -5.58 11.07
C ASN A 53 14.44 -5.51 9.88
N LYS A 54 13.97 -6.63 9.32
CA LYS A 54 13.04 -6.62 8.20
C LYS A 54 11.65 -6.18 8.69
N VAL A 55 11.06 -5.21 7.99
CA VAL A 55 9.67 -4.76 8.16
C VAL A 55 8.97 -5.02 6.85
N TYR A 56 7.98 -5.91 6.86
CA TYR A 56 7.22 -6.24 5.65
C TYR A 56 6.00 -5.33 5.55
N PHE A 57 5.75 -4.82 4.35
CA PHE A 57 4.59 -4.02 4.02
C PHE A 57 3.81 -4.67 2.90
N TYR A 58 2.48 -4.58 2.97
CA TYR A 58 1.60 -5.09 1.92
C TYR A 58 1.50 -4.08 0.77
N THR A 59 1.57 -2.80 1.08
CA THR A 59 1.46 -1.71 0.11
C THR A 59 2.62 -0.72 0.22
N LYS A 60 2.90 -0.03 -0.88
CA LYS A 60 3.85 1.10 -0.86
C LYS A 60 3.32 2.24 0.01
N GLU A 61 2.00 2.48 0.00
CA GLU A 61 1.38 3.53 0.80
C GLU A 61 1.57 3.30 2.30
N GLU A 62 1.49 2.05 2.78
CA GLU A 62 1.80 1.74 4.18
C GLU A 62 3.26 2.02 4.52
N ALA A 63 4.19 1.64 3.63
CA ALA A 63 5.61 1.93 3.84
C ALA A 63 5.85 3.44 3.88
N GLU A 64 5.28 4.20 2.95
CA GLU A 64 5.40 5.66 2.86
C GLU A 64 4.73 6.37 4.04
N SER A 65 3.56 5.91 4.46
CA SER A 65 2.82 6.41 5.64
C SER A 65 3.60 6.13 6.93
N ALA A 66 4.30 5.00 7.01
CA ALA A 66 5.22 4.68 8.08
C ALA A 66 6.56 5.46 8.00
N GLY A 67 6.75 6.32 6.98
CA GLY A 67 7.93 7.18 6.82
C GLY A 67 9.08 6.53 6.03
N TYR A 68 8.84 5.38 5.40
CA TYR A 68 9.82 4.72 4.54
C TYR A 68 9.73 5.22 3.10
N ARG A 69 10.87 5.30 2.43
CA ARG A 69 11.04 5.78 1.07
C ARG A 69 11.39 4.64 0.12
N PRO A 70 11.02 4.73 -1.17
CA PRO A 70 11.42 3.72 -2.13
C PRO A 70 12.94 3.66 -2.20
N ALA A 71 13.49 2.45 -2.13
CA ALA A 71 14.91 2.28 -2.21
C ALA A 71 15.42 2.49 -3.63
N GLY A 72 16.25 3.52 -3.81
CA GLY A 72 16.91 3.90 -5.08
C GLY A 72 17.94 2.92 -5.62
N ASN A 73 18.08 1.73 -5.04
CA ASN A 73 18.96 0.65 -5.51
C ASN A 73 18.19 -0.64 -5.85
N CYS A 74 16.87 -0.56 -6.00
CA CYS A 74 16.01 -1.70 -6.25
C CYS A 74 15.33 -1.55 -7.62
N PRO A 75 15.63 -2.42 -8.61
CA PRO A 75 14.96 -2.37 -9.91
C PRO A 75 13.46 -2.57 -9.72
N GLY A 76 12.67 -1.59 -10.15
CA GLY A 76 11.22 -1.53 -9.93
C GLY A 76 10.75 -0.51 -8.89
N LEU A 77 11.65 0.01 -8.05
CA LEU A 77 11.38 1.11 -7.11
C LEU A 77 12.14 2.41 -7.43
N ASN A 78 13.12 2.35 -8.32
CA ASN A 78 13.91 3.51 -8.79
C ASN A 78 13.17 4.32 -9.87
N GLN A 79 12.05 4.96 -9.55
CA GLN A 79 11.44 5.97 -10.42
C GLN A 79 11.55 7.36 -9.80
#